data_AF-A0A7Y4WDP8-F1
#
_entry.id   AF-A0A7Y4WDP8-F1
#
_cell.length_a   1.000
_cell.length_b   1.000
_cell.length_c   1.000
_cell.angle_alpha   90.00
_cell.angle_beta   90.00
_cell.angle_gamma   90.00
#
_symmetry.space_group_name_H-M   'P 1'
#
loop_
_entity.id
_entity.type
_entity.pdbx_description
1 polymer ?
#
loop_
_entity_poly.entity_id
_entity_poly.type
_entity_poly.pdbx_seq_one_letter_code
_entity_poly.pdbx_strand_id
1 'polypeptide(L)'
;MPLKSLRAWLGVDTPTHDEFAPLRETLDALDHLEPDRARYLAAFAYLLGRVAHADQHFSAEETSTMETLVQEHGQLSRDQAMVVVQLAKTATLLFGGTANFLVAREFSSLATYDQKLALMRCLFAVSATDETISTTEEGQIHSIAKELRIDHPDLVALRVEHGRLLPGVSRS
;
A
#
# COMPACT_ATOMS: atom_id res chain seq x y z
N MET A 1 -6.52 -35.74 -41.33
CA MET A 1 -6.18 -35.90 -39.91
C MET A 1 -5.19 -34.81 -39.50
N PRO A 2 -5.27 -34.24 -38.30
CA PRO A 2 -6.40 -33.56 -37.67
C PRO A 2 -6.17 -32.03 -37.63
N LEU A 3 -7.26 -31.26 -37.49
CA LEU A 3 -7.19 -29.81 -37.29
C LEU A 3 -6.37 -29.50 -36.04
N LYS A 4 -5.31 -28.69 -36.20
CA LYS A 4 -4.67 -27.99 -35.07
C LYS A 4 -5.78 -27.35 -34.24
N SER A 5 -5.82 -27.71 -32.96
CA SER A 5 -6.91 -27.39 -32.04
C SER A 5 -7.17 -25.88 -32.02
N LEU A 6 -8.44 -25.50 -32.21
CA LEU A 6 -8.97 -24.13 -32.13
C LEU A 6 -8.52 -23.37 -30.86
N ARG A 7 -8.15 -24.12 -29.82
CA ARG A 7 -7.65 -23.64 -28.52
C ARG A 7 -6.32 -22.89 -28.63
N ALA A 8 -5.42 -23.33 -29.52
CA ALA A 8 -4.12 -22.67 -29.73
C ALA A 8 -4.25 -21.30 -30.44
N TRP A 9 -5.37 -21.08 -31.16
CA TRP A 9 -5.63 -19.82 -31.86
C TRP A 9 -6.28 -18.76 -30.95
N LEU A 10 -6.95 -19.19 -29.88
CA LEU A 10 -7.66 -18.30 -28.96
C LEU A 10 -6.78 -17.78 -27.81
N GLY A 11 -5.49 -18.13 -27.76
CA GLY A 11 -4.58 -17.69 -26.70
C GLY A 11 -4.99 -18.13 -25.29
N VAL A 12 -5.91 -19.10 -25.17
CA VAL A 12 -6.32 -19.69 -23.89
C VAL A 12 -5.38 -20.86 -23.56
N ASP A 13 -4.08 -20.56 -23.53
CA ASP A 13 -3.20 -21.25 -22.61
C ASP A 13 -3.56 -20.65 -21.26
N THR A 14 -4.40 -21.38 -20.53
CA THR A 14 -4.72 -21.04 -19.14
C THR A 14 -3.38 -21.02 -18.42
N PRO A 15 -2.98 -19.91 -17.78
CA PRO A 15 -1.76 -19.92 -16.99
C PRO A 15 -1.88 -21.09 -16.01
N THR A 16 -0.88 -21.96 -16.06
CA THR A 16 -0.83 -23.22 -15.31
C THR A 16 -1.16 -22.96 -13.86
N HIS A 17 -2.02 -23.79 -13.28
CA HIS A 17 -2.54 -23.70 -11.91
C HIS A 17 -1.45 -23.59 -10.81
N ASP A 18 -0.17 -23.81 -11.15
CA ASP A 18 1.01 -23.65 -10.29
C ASP A 18 1.49 -22.20 -10.10
N GLU A 19 1.24 -21.30 -11.04
CA GLU A 19 1.83 -19.94 -11.01
C GLU A 19 1.24 -19.09 -9.86
N PHE A 20 0.06 -19.48 -9.38
CA PHE A 20 -0.65 -18.84 -8.27
C PHE A 20 -0.61 -19.66 -6.98
N ALA A 21 0.12 -20.79 -6.93
CA ALA A 21 0.23 -21.58 -5.70
C ALA A 21 0.81 -20.77 -4.52
N PRO A 22 1.87 -19.94 -4.69
CA PRO A 22 2.37 -19.08 -3.61
C PRO A 22 1.37 -17.99 -3.21
N LEU A 23 0.61 -17.46 -4.18
CA LEU A 23 -0.46 -16.49 -3.94
C LEU A 23 -1.61 -17.12 -3.17
N ARG A 24 -1.96 -18.37 -3.45
CA ARG A 24 -3.02 -19.12 -2.78
C ARG A 24 -2.61 -19.54 -1.37
N GLU A 25 -1.39 -20.04 -1.17
CA GLU A 25 -0.83 -20.31 0.16
C GLU A 25 -0.68 -19.05 1.01
N THR A 26 -0.39 -17.91 0.37
CA THR A 26 -0.35 -16.61 1.04
C THR A 26 -1.74 -16.12 1.42
N LEU A 27 -2.73 -16.25 0.53
CA LEU A 27 -4.13 -15.95 0.83
C LEU A 27 -4.67 -16.88 1.92
N ASP A 28 -4.31 -18.17 1.90
CA ASP A 28 -4.65 -19.16 2.93
C ASP A 28 -3.96 -18.83 4.27
N ALA A 29 -2.75 -18.25 4.26
CA ALA A 29 -2.09 -17.81 5.48
C ALA A 29 -2.64 -16.48 6.02
N LEU A 30 -3.16 -15.61 5.14
CA LEU A 30 -3.98 -14.45 5.52
C LEU A 30 -5.35 -14.90 6.07
N ASP A 31 -5.89 -16.04 5.62
CA ASP A 31 -7.10 -16.67 6.17
C ASP A 31 -6.94 -17.17 7.63
N HIS A 32 -5.70 -17.31 8.11
CA HIS A 32 -5.41 -17.59 9.53
C HIS A 32 -5.32 -16.32 10.40
N LEU A 33 -5.37 -15.12 9.79
CA LEU A 33 -5.49 -13.88 10.55
C LEU A 33 -6.93 -13.71 11.01
N GLU A 34 -7.10 -13.27 12.26
CA GLU A 34 -8.39 -12.79 12.73
C GLU A 34 -8.98 -11.78 11.72
N PRO A 35 -10.27 -11.86 11.36
CA PRO A 35 -10.86 -11.06 10.28
C PRO A 35 -10.60 -9.56 10.42
N ASP A 36 -10.62 -9.04 11.64
CA ASP A 36 -10.36 -7.64 11.96
C ASP A 36 -8.90 -7.25 11.68
N ARG A 37 -7.95 -8.15 11.95
CA ARG A 37 -6.53 -7.95 11.66
C ARG A 37 -6.25 -8.00 10.16
N ALA A 38 -6.90 -8.90 9.43
CA ALA A 38 -6.80 -8.95 7.98
C ALA A 38 -7.32 -7.65 7.33
N ARG A 39 -8.49 -7.15 7.78
CA ARG A 39 -9.05 -5.87 7.30
C ARG A 39 -8.15 -4.69 7.65
N TYR A 40 -7.61 -4.66 8.86
CA TYR A 40 -6.64 -3.63 9.28
C TYR A 40 -5.41 -3.62 8.35
N LEU A 41 -4.82 -4.79 8.08
CA LEU A 41 -3.62 -4.90 7.26
C LEU A 41 -3.88 -4.59 5.78
N ALA A 42 -5.02 -5.03 5.24
CA ALA A 42 -5.42 -4.71 3.87
C ALA A 42 -5.62 -3.20 3.70
N ALA A 43 -6.30 -2.55 4.65
CA ALA A 43 -6.48 -1.10 4.62
C ALA A 43 -5.15 -0.35 4.80
N PHE A 44 -4.27 -0.84 5.67
CA PHE A 44 -2.90 -0.30 5.83
C PHE A 44 -2.13 -0.34 4.51
N ALA A 45 -2.04 -1.50 3.86
CA ALA A 45 -1.31 -1.68 2.61
C ALA A 45 -1.90 -0.85 1.46
N TYR A 46 -3.24 -0.77 1.39
CA TYR A 46 -3.91 0.08 0.40
C TYR A 46 -3.57 1.57 0.58
N LEU A 47 -3.52 2.06 1.82
CA LEU A 47 -3.19 3.46 2.09
C LEU A 47 -1.73 3.79 1.76
N LEU A 48 -0.80 2.85 1.96
CA LEU A 48 0.56 2.97 1.45
C LEU A 48 0.57 3.09 -0.08
N GLY A 49 -0.15 2.20 -0.77
CA GLY A 49 -0.25 2.20 -2.23
C GLY A 49 -0.86 3.49 -2.79
N ARG A 50 -1.88 4.05 -2.11
CA ARG A 50 -2.51 5.32 -2.47
C ARG A 50 -1.53 6.49 -2.45
N VAL A 51 -0.57 6.51 -1.51
CA VAL A 51 0.43 7.58 -1.41
C VAL A 51 1.54 7.39 -2.44
N ALA A 52 2.09 6.18 -2.57
CA ALA A 52 3.12 5.89 -3.57
C ALA A 52 2.61 6.19 -5.00
N HIS A 53 1.35 5.84 -5.30
CA HIS A 53 0.75 6.13 -6.61
C HIS A 53 0.21 7.56 -6.77
N ALA A 54 0.51 8.49 -5.87
CA ALA A 54 -0.05 9.84 -5.91
C ALA A 54 0.35 10.61 -7.18
N ASP A 55 1.55 10.34 -7.70
CA ASP A 55 2.10 10.90 -8.93
C ASP A 55 1.82 10.04 -10.18
N GLN A 56 1.01 8.98 -10.02
CA GLN A 56 0.69 7.97 -11.03
C GLN A 56 1.83 7.03 -11.42
N HIS A 57 2.84 6.88 -10.55
CA HIS A 57 3.92 5.94 -10.71
C HIS A 57 4.09 5.06 -9.46
N PHE A 58 4.85 3.98 -9.57
CA PHE A 58 5.34 3.22 -8.42
C PHE A 58 6.81 2.93 -8.69
N SER A 59 7.71 3.49 -7.90
CA SER A 59 9.13 3.17 -8.01
C SER A 59 9.43 1.78 -7.42
N ALA A 60 10.60 1.23 -7.77
CA ALA A 60 11.03 -0.06 -7.23
C ALA A 60 11.38 0.09 -5.74
N GLU A 61 11.94 1.23 -5.37
CA GLU A 61 12.34 1.63 -4.03
C GLU A 61 11.12 1.83 -3.11
N GLU A 62 10.07 2.50 -3.60
CA GLU A 62 8.78 2.63 -2.92
C GLU A 62 8.16 1.25 -2.68
N THR A 63 8.13 0.40 -3.71
CA THR A 63 7.56 -0.95 -3.63
C THR A 63 8.30 -1.78 -2.59
N SER A 64 9.64 -1.76 -2.59
CA SER A 64 10.45 -2.48 -1.61
C SER A 64 10.26 -1.97 -0.18
N THR A 65 10.07 -0.66 -0.02
CA THR A 65 9.78 -0.03 1.27
C THR A 65 8.40 -0.44 1.78
N MET A 66 7.39 -0.44 0.91
CA MET A 66 6.05 -0.95 1.24
C MET A 66 6.10 -2.40 1.71
N GLU A 67 6.87 -3.27 1.04
CA GLU A 67 7.02 -4.68 1.41
C GLU A 67 7.62 -4.83 2.80
N THR A 68 8.68 -4.06 3.10
CA THR A 68 9.33 -4.05 4.42
C THR A 68 8.36 -3.59 5.51
N LEU A 69 7.64 -2.50 5.28
CA LEU A 69 6.68 -1.94 6.24
C LEU A 69 5.50 -2.89 6.49
N VAL A 70 4.96 -3.51 5.44
CA VAL A 70 3.88 -4.51 5.56
C VAL A 70 4.36 -5.76 6.27
N GLN A 71 5.60 -6.18 6.03
CA GLN A 71 6.22 -7.30 6.74
C GLN A 71 6.30 -7.03 8.25
N GLU A 72 6.86 -5.88 8.63
CA GLU A 72 7.05 -5.50 10.03
C GLU A 72 5.73 -5.25 10.77
N HIS A 73 4.82 -4.46 10.18
CA HIS A 73 3.54 -4.14 10.79
C HIS A 73 2.54 -5.30 10.76
N GLY A 74 2.58 -6.12 9.71
CA GLY A 74 1.75 -7.31 9.58
C GLY A 74 2.25 -8.50 10.39
N GLN A 75 3.53 -8.50 10.80
CA GLN A 75 4.26 -9.66 11.31
C GLN A 75 4.18 -10.85 10.32
N LEU A 76 4.31 -10.52 9.04
CA LEU A 76 4.21 -11.48 7.94
C LEU A 76 5.59 -12.00 7.54
N SER A 77 5.62 -13.13 6.81
CA SER A 77 6.81 -13.51 6.07
C SER A 77 7.05 -12.53 4.91
N ARG A 78 8.28 -12.51 4.38
CA ARG A 78 8.63 -11.69 3.21
C ARG A 78 7.69 -11.99 2.03
N ASP A 79 7.50 -13.27 1.70
CA ASP A 79 6.66 -13.68 0.56
C ASP A 79 5.21 -13.23 0.74
N GLN A 80 4.69 -13.30 1.97
CA GLN A 80 3.36 -12.82 2.30
C GLN A 80 3.23 -11.31 2.14
N ALA A 81 4.23 -10.55 2.62
CA ALA A 81 4.24 -9.10 2.48
C ALA A 81 4.30 -8.66 1.01
N MET A 82 5.11 -9.34 0.18
CA MET A 82 5.19 -9.10 -1.26
C MET A 82 3.80 -9.23 -1.92
N VAL A 83 3.09 -10.33 -1.66
CA VAL A 83 1.76 -10.56 -2.20
C VAL A 83 0.76 -9.49 -1.74
N VAL A 84 0.76 -9.14 -0.45
CA VAL A 84 -0.14 -8.10 0.09
C VAL A 84 0.13 -6.76 -0.59
N VAL A 85 1.40 -6.40 -0.82
CA VAL A 85 1.77 -5.18 -1.53
C VAL A 85 1.32 -5.22 -2.99
N GLN A 86 1.51 -6.33 -3.70
CA GLN A 86 1.04 -6.44 -5.08
C GLN A 86 -0.50 -6.31 -5.17
N LEU A 87 -1.23 -6.95 -4.27
CA LEU A 87 -2.69 -6.83 -4.16
C LEU A 87 -3.10 -5.38 -3.87
N ALA A 88 -2.40 -4.70 -2.95
CA ALA A 88 -2.66 -3.31 -2.64
C ALA A 88 -2.43 -2.40 -3.86
N LYS A 89 -1.33 -2.59 -4.60
CA LYS A 89 -1.05 -1.84 -5.84
C LYS A 89 -2.15 -2.04 -6.88
N THR A 90 -2.56 -3.29 -7.12
CA THR A 90 -3.68 -3.60 -8.03
C THR A 90 -4.97 -2.94 -7.56
N ALA A 91 -5.28 -2.99 -6.26
CA ALA A 91 -6.48 -2.37 -5.71
C ALA A 91 -6.44 -0.84 -5.84
N THR A 92 -5.29 -0.20 -5.60
CA THR A 92 -5.12 1.25 -5.79
C THR A 92 -5.35 1.65 -7.25
N LEU A 93 -4.85 0.86 -8.21
CA LEU A 93 -5.04 1.12 -9.64
C LEU A 93 -6.51 0.96 -10.08
N LEU A 94 -7.21 -0.04 -9.54
CA LEU A 94 -8.60 -0.37 -9.94
C LEU A 94 -9.65 0.49 -9.22
N PHE A 95 -9.42 0.82 -7.95
CA PHE A 95 -10.41 1.47 -7.07
C PHE A 95 -9.96 2.84 -6.56
N GLY A 96 -8.82 3.35 -7.04
CA GLY A 96 -8.30 4.66 -6.72
C GLY A 96 -9.35 5.75 -6.92
N GLY A 97 -9.49 6.62 -5.91
CA GLY A 97 -10.48 7.70 -5.90
C GLY A 97 -11.83 7.30 -5.32
N THR A 98 -12.46 6.22 -5.79
CA THR A 98 -13.81 5.81 -5.34
C THR A 98 -13.80 5.11 -3.99
N ALA A 99 -12.76 4.32 -3.71
CA ALA A 99 -12.63 3.59 -2.45
C ALA A 99 -11.81 4.33 -1.38
N ASN A 100 -11.03 5.34 -1.77
CA ASN A 100 -10.04 6.01 -0.91
C ASN A 100 -10.59 6.43 0.46
N PHE A 101 -11.71 7.17 0.47
CA PHE A 101 -12.32 7.66 1.70
C PHE A 101 -12.89 6.51 2.57
N LEU A 102 -13.46 5.48 1.93
CA LEU A 102 -14.04 4.35 2.65
C LEU A 102 -12.97 3.53 3.36
N VAL A 103 -11.87 3.23 2.66
CA VAL A 103 -10.73 2.48 3.21
C VAL A 103 -10.05 3.26 4.34
N ALA A 104 -9.83 4.56 4.18
CA ALA A 104 -9.26 5.39 5.24
C ALA A 104 -10.16 5.45 6.48
N ARG A 105 -11.49 5.55 6.29
CA ARG A 105 -12.46 5.54 7.38
C ARG A 105 -12.49 4.19 8.08
N GLU A 106 -12.45 3.09 7.33
CA GLU A 106 -12.38 1.73 7.87
C GLU A 106 -11.12 1.56 8.72
N PHE A 107 -9.94 1.89 8.18
CA PHE A 107 -8.69 1.87 8.94
C PHE A 107 -8.81 2.72 10.22
N SER A 108 -9.36 3.93 10.13
CA SER A 108 -9.54 4.82 11.29
C SER A 108 -10.46 4.23 12.37
N SER A 109 -11.40 3.37 12.00
CA SER A 109 -12.30 2.69 12.95
C SER A 109 -11.66 1.48 13.63
N LEU A 110 -10.75 0.80 12.94
CA LEU A 110 -10.03 -0.39 13.44
C LEU A 110 -8.77 -0.01 14.24
N ALA A 111 -8.16 1.14 13.93
CA ALA A 111 -6.89 1.56 14.48
C ALA A 111 -7.04 2.45 15.74
N THR A 112 -6.18 2.20 16.73
CA THR A 112 -5.90 3.15 17.82
C THR A 112 -5.21 4.41 17.28
N TYR A 113 -5.21 5.49 18.06
CA TYR A 113 -4.55 6.74 17.65
C TYR A 113 -3.05 6.55 17.36
N ASP A 114 -2.34 5.79 18.20
CA ASP A 114 -0.92 5.49 18.01
C ASP A 114 -0.66 4.70 16.73
N GLN A 115 -1.55 3.76 16.37
CA GLN A 115 -1.49 3.04 15.11
C GLN A 115 -1.73 3.94 13.89
N LYS A 116 -2.61 4.95 14.01
CA LYS A 116 -2.79 5.96 12.96
C LYS A 116 -1.53 6.80 12.78
N LEU A 117 -0.90 7.24 13.88
CA LEU A 117 0.38 7.94 13.81
C LEU A 117 1.50 7.06 13.23
N ALA A 118 1.50 5.75 13.54
CA ALA A 118 2.44 4.81 12.96
C ALA A 118 2.24 4.67 11.44
N LEU A 119 0.99 4.56 10.97
CA LEU A 119 0.69 4.61 9.55
C LEU A 119 1.20 5.91 8.92
N MET A 120 0.98 7.07 9.54
CA MET A 120 1.48 8.34 8.99
C MET A 120 3.00 8.34 8.82
N ARG A 121 3.76 7.83 9.80
CA ARG A 121 5.22 7.64 9.67
C ARG A 121 5.57 6.74 8.48
N CYS A 122 4.83 5.65 8.30
CA CYS A 122 5.01 4.75 7.16
C CYS A 122 4.75 5.44 5.83
N LEU A 123 3.71 6.27 5.73
CA LEU A 123 3.41 7.03 4.51
C LEU A 123 4.53 8.01 4.16
N PHE A 124 5.06 8.72 5.16
CA PHE A 124 6.23 9.58 4.95
C PHE A 124 7.47 8.78 4.55
N ALA A 125 7.70 7.60 5.15
CA ALA A 125 8.83 6.73 4.81
C ALA A 125 8.76 6.22 3.36
N VAL A 126 7.57 5.85 2.88
CA VAL A 126 7.37 5.42 1.48
C VAL A 126 7.63 6.59 0.52
N SER A 127 7.08 7.78 0.76
CA SER A 127 7.32 8.94 -0.11
C SER A 127 8.75 9.48 -0.06
N ALA A 128 9.51 9.12 0.96
CA ALA A 128 10.87 9.59 1.17
C ALA A 128 11.94 8.75 0.44
N THR A 129 11.56 7.64 -0.23
CA THR A 129 12.51 6.68 -0.79
C THR A 129 13.35 7.24 -1.93
N ASP A 130 12.77 8.13 -2.73
CA ASP A 130 13.40 8.68 -3.93
C ASP A 130 14.09 10.03 -3.64
N GLU A 131 14.56 10.19 -2.39
CA GLU A 131 15.25 11.37 -1.82
C GLU A 131 14.46 12.69 -1.80
N THR A 132 13.26 12.74 -2.38
CA THR A 132 12.34 13.87 -2.29
C THR A 132 10.88 13.41 -2.30
N ILE A 133 10.08 13.98 -1.41
CA ILE A 133 8.62 13.81 -1.40
C ILE A 133 8.03 14.75 -2.44
N SER A 134 7.20 14.25 -3.36
CA SER A 134 6.53 15.10 -4.34
C SER A 134 5.40 15.93 -3.71
N THR A 135 5.06 17.06 -4.32
CA THR A 135 3.92 17.88 -3.86
C THR A 135 2.59 17.09 -3.90
N THR A 136 2.47 16.14 -4.83
CA THR A 136 1.31 15.27 -4.98
C THR A 136 1.21 14.23 -3.87
N GLU A 137 2.32 13.56 -3.52
CA GLU A 137 2.41 12.66 -2.36
C GLU A 137 2.10 13.41 -1.06
N GLU A 138 2.72 14.57 -0.85
CA GLU A 138 2.47 15.39 0.34
C GLU A 138 0.98 15.76 0.42
N GLY A 139 0.34 16.11 -0.71
CA GLY A 139 -1.09 16.34 -0.78
C GLY A 139 -1.92 15.13 -0.38
N GLN A 140 -1.55 13.93 -0.82
CA GLN A 140 -2.24 12.68 -0.43
C GLN A 140 -2.05 12.37 1.06
N ILE A 141 -0.85 12.54 1.60
CA ILE A 141 -0.56 12.36 3.03
C ILE A 141 -1.45 13.28 3.88
N HIS A 142 -1.60 14.55 3.48
CA HIS A 142 -2.51 15.47 4.18
C HIS A 142 -3.98 15.07 4.07
N SER A 143 -4.42 14.56 2.91
CA SER A 143 -5.78 14.05 2.76
C SER A 143 -6.04 12.89 3.71
N ILE A 144 -5.13 11.91 3.73
CA ILE A 144 -5.22 10.75 4.61
C ILE A 144 -5.20 11.18 6.08
N ALA A 145 -4.31 12.10 6.48
CA ALA A 145 -4.28 12.63 7.85
C ALA A 145 -5.64 13.19 8.30
N LYS A 146 -6.33 13.93 7.43
CA LYS A 146 -7.68 14.45 7.70
C LYS A 146 -8.71 13.34 7.82
N GLU A 147 -8.67 12.35 6.92
CA GLU A 147 -9.57 11.19 6.92
C GLU A 147 -9.40 10.33 8.18
N LEU A 148 -8.15 10.20 8.66
CA LEU A 148 -7.79 9.49 9.89
C LEU A 148 -8.07 10.29 11.17
N ARG A 149 -8.37 11.60 11.04
CA ARG A 149 -8.55 12.55 12.15
C ARG A 149 -7.28 12.69 13.01
N ILE A 150 -6.13 12.82 12.36
CA ILE A 150 -4.87 13.17 13.03
C ILE A 150 -4.90 14.64 13.43
N ASP A 151 -4.50 14.94 14.66
CA ASP A 151 -4.44 16.31 15.14
C ASP A 151 -3.31 17.10 14.45
N HIS A 152 -3.57 18.39 14.22
CA HIS A 152 -2.63 19.24 13.50
C HIS A 152 -1.21 19.31 14.12
N PRO A 153 -1.04 19.41 15.46
CA PRO A 153 0.29 19.42 16.07
C PRO A 153 1.09 18.15 15.79
N ASP A 154 0.44 16.98 15.81
CA ASP A 154 1.11 15.71 15.55
C ASP A 154 1.52 15.57 14.08
N LEU A 155 0.65 16.03 13.17
CA LEU A 155 0.99 16.08 11.74
C LEU A 155 2.19 17.00 11.47
N VAL A 156 2.27 18.15 12.16
CA VAL A 156 3.42 19.05 12.06
C VAL A 156 4.68 18.40 12.62
N ALA A 157 4.60 17.70 13.75
CA ALA A 157 5.75 16.99 14.32
C ALA A 157 6.30 15.93 13.35
N LEU A 158 5.42 15.13 12.73
CA LEU A 158 5.79 14.16 11.70
C LEU A 158 6.43 14.82 10.48
N ARG A 159 5.90 15.96 10.04
CA ARG A 159 6.50 16.73 8.94
C ARG A 159 7.90 17.25 9.28
N VAL A 160 8.13 17.68 10.52
CA VAL A 160 9.45 18.16 10.96
C VAL A 160 10.46 17.02 11.00
N GLU A 161 10.05 15.83 11.46
CA GLU A 161 10.88 14.62 11.47
C GLU A 161 11.40 14.27 10.07
N HIS A 162 10.53 14.38 9.05
CA HIS A 162 10.87 14.13 7.65
C HIS A 162 11.24 15.39 6.84
N GLY A 163 11.43 16.53 7.53
CA GLY A 163 11.47 17.86 6.91
C GLY A 163 12.60 18.10 5.90
N ARG A 164 13.68 17.31 5.93
CA ARG A 164 14.78 17.40 4.96
C ARG A 164 14.40 16.93 3.55
N LEU A 165 13.34 16.14 3.43
CA LEU A 165 12.90 15.48 2.19
C LEU A 165 11.62 16.12 1.63
N LEU A 166 11.06 17.13 2.32
CA LEU A 166 9.83 17.81 1.90
C LEU A 166 10.09 18.87 0.82
N PRO A 167 9.16 19.04 -0.13
CA PRO A 167 9.30 20.05 -1.18
C PRO A 167 9.27 21.46 -0.57
N GLY A 168 10.23 22.31 -0.97
CA GLY A 168 10.33 23.70 -0.50
C GLY A 168 11.11 23.93 0.80
N VAL A 169 11.65 22.88 1.44
CA VAL A 169 12.55 23.00 2.62
C VAL A 169 14.04 22.92 2.23
N SER A 170 14.37 22.47 1.02
CA SER A 170 15.71 22.63 0.43
C SER A 170 15.98 24.11 0.16
N ARG A 171 16.47 24.81 1.19
CA ARG A 171 17.22 26.05 1.02
C ARG A 171 18.62 25.70 0.55
N SER A 172 19.00 26.37 -0.55
CA SER A 172 20.35 26.57 -1.10
C SER A 172 21.52 26.31 -0.16
#